data_AF-A0A3M1UMU8-F1
#
_entry.id   AF-A0A3M1UMU8-F1
#
_cell.length_a   1.000
_cell.length_b   1.000
_cell.length_c   1.000
_cell.angle_alpha   90.00
_cell.angle_beta   90.00
_cell.angle_gamma   90.00
#
_symmetry.space_group_name_H-M   'P 1'
#
loop_
_entity.id
_entity.type
_entity.pdbx_description
1 polymer ?
#
loop_
_entity_poly.entity_id
_entity_poly.type
_entity_poly.pdbx_seq_one_letter_code
_entity_poly.pdbx_strand_id
1 'polypeptide(L)'
;MREIGSVGKVLAALLAGDAGDGPHTRYYRLHRERIVGRYPYQHREAFRNADGFTGVASRKDPRAPIEARLAFAHSDNLALMERLSRIPRLLPAATALVTAFGWHPPPDFEPVVDIPLGRLHGAPQTVQGLFAALADPDHLGVACRPTVLETVEPRPGREPVVQRALARRRRARRRVCARAQAWLQAHPAARAFAMKVLSGVLDPSLGGTAARYLASFRAGGPRHLRYSIAKTGTVNAGGPGHAVRWVWLAGALETEDGHRYTYVAQAGPLGQRETLGPHAAGGQLGALLLPVLKSLPGIEPVGAKP
;
A
#
# COMPACT_ATOMS: atom_id res chain seq x y z
N MET A 1 -7.53 14.52 -0.42
CA MET A 1 -7.25 13.19 0.16
C MET A 1 -8.37 12.25 -0.23
N ARG A 2 -8.08 10.97 -0.41
CA ARG A 2 -9.03 9.92 -0.79
C ARG A 2 -8.75 8.68 0.05
N GLU A 3 -9.79 7.87 0.27
CA GLU A 3 -9.59 6.52 0.81
C GLU A 3 -8.68 5.73 -0.12
N ILE A 4 -7.80 4.93 0.46
CA ILE A 4 -6.72 4.25 -0.26
C ILE A 4 -7.00 2.77 -0.53
N GLY A 5 -8.01 2.21 0.14
CA GLY A 5 -8.36 0.80 0.09
C GLY A 5 -7.16 -0.09 0.41
N SER A 6 -7.08 -1.24 -0.25
CA SER A 6 -6.08 -2.27 0.05
C SER A 6 -4.59 -1.87 0.03
N VAL A 7 -4.22 -0.66 -0.39
CA VAL A 7 -2.88 -0.08 -0.12
C VAL A 7 -2.59 -0.04 1.39
N GLY A 8 -3.60 0.16 2.24
CA GLY A 8 -3.40 0.21 3.69
C GLY A 8 -2.89 -1.08 4.32
N LYS A 9 -3.07 -2.22 3.66
CA LYS A 9 -2.49 -3.51 4.09
C LYS A 9 -0.96 -3.51 4.16
N VAL A 10 -0.28 -2.56 3.53
CA VAL A 10 1.16 -2.39 3.72
C VAL A 10 1.49 -2.14 5.21
N LEU A 11 0.66 -1.38 5.93
CA LEU A 11 0.83 -1.21 7.37
C LEU A 11 0.57 -2.52 8.14
N ALA A 12 -0.40 -3.33 7.70
CA ALA A 12 -0.62 -4.66 8.26
C ALA A 12 0.60 -5.57 8.04
N ALA A 13 1.30 -5.45 6.91
CA ALA A 13 2.54 -6.16 6.67
C ALA A 13 3.63 -5.75 7.67
N LEU A 14 3.83 -4.45 7.89
CA LEU A 14 4.78 -3.95 8.88
C LEU A 14 4.47 -4.47 10.29
N LEU A 15 3.20 -4.38 10.73
CA LEU A 15 2.78 -4.88 12.04
C LEU A 15 2.97 -6.39 12.20
N ALA A 16 2.66 -7.18 11.16
CA ALA A 16 2.85 -8.62 11.16
C ALA A 16 4.34 -9.01 11.22
N GLY A 17 5.19 -8.35 10.45
CA GLY A 17 6.63 -8.58 10.49
C GLY A 17 7.26 -8.18 11.83
N ASP A 18 6.78 -7.10 12.44
CA ASP A 18 7.17 -6.71 13.80
C ASP A 18 6.74 -7.72 14.88
N ALA A 19 5.63 -8.43 14.62
CA ALA A 19 5.20 -9.55 15.45
C ALA A 19 6.03 -10.84 15.23
N GLY A 20 7.00 -10.83 14.32
CA GLY A 20 7.86 -11.98 14.00
C GLY A 20 7.36 -12.87 12.85
N ASP A 21 6.43 -12.38 12.01
CA ASP A 21 5.94 -13.19 10.89
C ASP A 21 6.98 -13.37 9.78
N GLY A 22 6.98 -14.56 9.19
CA GLY A 22 7.68 -14.88 7.95
C GLY A 22 6.68 -15.10 6.80
N PRO A 23 7.15 -15.14 5.53
CA PRO A 23 6.27 -15.26 4.37
C PRO A 23 5.39 -16.54 4.36
N HIS A 24 5.78 -17.57 5.10
CA HIS A 24 5.08 -18.84 5.26
C HIS A 24 4.27 -18.93 6.56
N THR A 25 4.22 -17.86 7.37
CA THR A 25 3.36 -17.83 8.55
C THR A 25 1.92 -18.12 8.13
N ARG A 26 1.26 -19.00 8.88
CA ARG A 26 -0.12 -19.42 8.62
C ARG A 26 -1.10 -18.40 9.17
N TYR A 27 -1.90 -17.81 8.29
CA TYR A 27 -3.05 -16.98 8.64
C TYR A 27 -4.32 -17.79 8.49
N TYR A 28 -5.36 -17.38 9.21
CA TYR A 28 -6.68 -17.98 9.17
C TYR A 28 -7.69 -16.91 8.78
N ARG A 29 -8.80 -17.28 8.14
CA ARG A 29 -9.84 -16.30 7.81
C ARG A 29 -10.78 -16.15 9.00
N LEU A 30 -11.12 -14.91 9.37
CA LEU A 30 -12.16 -14.69 10.38
C LEU A 30 -13.50 -15.27 9.92
N HIS A 31 -14.13 -16.05 10.81
CA HIS A 31 -15.51 -16.47 10.63
C HIS A 31 -16.45 -15.29 10.82
N ARG A 32 -17.49 -15.16 9.99
CA ARG A 32 -18.45 -14.05 10.01
C ARG A 32 -19.03 -13.80 11.42
N GLU A 33 -19.31 -14.86 12.16
CA GLU A 33 -19.87 -14.81 13.52
C GLU A 33 -18.91 -14.19 14.54
N ARG A 34 -17.59 -14.42 14.42
CA ARG A 34 -16.58 -13.82 15.29
C ARG A 34 -16.39 -12.33 15.05
N ILE A 35 -16.74 -11.85 13.86
CA ILE A 35 -16.67 -10.43 13.52
C ILE A 35 -17.86 -9.68 14.15
N VAL A 36 -19.06 -10.26 14.09
CA VAL A 36 -20.29 -9.66 14.65
C VAL A 36 -20.27 -9.59 16.19
N GLY A 37 -19.62 -10.54 16.87
CA GLY A 37 -19.53 -10.55 18.33
C GLY A 37 -18.38 -9.72 18.93
N ARG A 38 -17.34 -9.39 18.16
CA ARG A 38 -16.13 -8.70 18.66
C ARG A 38 -16.03 -7.24 18.24
N TYR A 39 -16.74 -6.85 17.18
CA TYR A 39 -16.68 -5.51 16.59
C TYR A 39 -18.11 -4.97 16.42
N PRO A 40 -18.62 -4.15 17.37
CA PRO A 40 -19.98 -3.64 17.34
C PRO A 40 -20.10 -2.50 16.31
N TYR A 41 -20.03 -2.81 15.01
CA TYR A 41 -20.23 -1.81 13.95
C TYR A 41 -21.60 -1.90 13.30
N GLN A 42 -22.22 -0.73 13.15
CA GLN A 42 -23.63 -0.46 12.78
C GLN A 42 -23.99 -0.74 11.30
N HIS A 43 -23.19 -1.48 10.55
CA HIS A 43 -23.55 -1.92 9.20
C HIS A 43 -23.37 -3.44 9.09
N ARG A 44 -24.47 -4.16 9.25
CA ARG A 44 -24.61 -5.64 9.22
C ARG A 44 -24.29 -6.28 7.86
N GLU A 45 -23.78 -5.51 6.90
CA GLU A 45 -23.37 -6.00 5.59
C GLU A 45 -21.94 -6.53 5.67
N ALA A 46 -21.85 -7.84 5.92
CA ALA A 46 -20.66 -8.66 6.08
C ALA A 46 -19.42 -8.18 5.30
N PHE A 47 -18.30 -7.99 6.00
CA PHE A 47 -16.97 -7.79 5.41
C PHE A 47 -16.73 -8.85 4.31
N ARG A 48 -16.45 -8.38 3.09
CA ARG A 48 -16.21 -9.22 1.91
C ARG A 48 -14.78 -9.06 1.43
N ASN A 49 -14.26 -10.09 0.78
CA ASN A 49 -13.07 -9.95 -0.05
C ASN A 49 -13.45 -9.25 -1.37
N ALA A 50 -12.45 -8.73 -2.08
CA ALA A 50 -12.66 -7.94 -3.31
C ALA A 50 -13.27 -8.74 -4.48
N ASP A 51 -13.27 -10.06 -4.38
CA ASP A 51 -13.93 -11.01 -5.28
C ASP A 51 -15.45 -11.13 -5.03
N GLY A 52 -16.02 -10.28 -4.18
CA GLY A 52 -17.47 -10.19 -3.96
C GLY A 52 -18.04 -11.27 -3.03
N PHE A 53 -17.22 -12.26 -2.63
CA PHE A 53 -17.63 -13.27 -1.68
C PHE A 53 -17.73 -12.65 -0.29
N THR A 54 -18.94 -12.67 0.29
CA THR A 54 -19.07 -12.72 1.75
C THR A 54 -18.18 -13.86 2.20
N GLY A 55 -17.29 -13.62 3.16
CA GLY A 55 -16.44 -14.68 3.69
C GLY A 55 -17.24 -15.97 3.76
N VAL A 56 -16.77 -17.01 3.05
CA VAL A 56 -17.30 -18.39 2.94
C VAL A 56 -17.81 -18.84 1.54
N ALA A 57 -18.22 -17.99 0.58
CA ALA A 57 -18.93 -18.53 -0.61
C ALA A 57 -18.10 -19.02 -1.83
N SER A 58 -16.76 -18.88 -1.87
CA SER A 58 -15.96 -19.74 -2.75
C SER A 58 -14.54 -19.97 -2.23
N ARG A 59 -14.13 -21.25 -2.28
CA ARG A 59 -12.84 -21.85 -1.87
C ARG A 59 -12.62 -22.09 -0.37
N LYS A 60 -12.67 -23.39 -0.03
CA LYS A 60 -11.97 -24.10 1.07
C LYS A 60 -12.26 -23.60 2.49
N ASP A 61 -12.70 -24.53 3.34
CA ASP A 61 -12.83 -24.45 4.80
C ASP A 61 -12.18 -23.19 5.44
N PRO A 62 -12.93 -22.32 6.16
CA PRO A 62 -12.37 -21.13 6.84
C PRO A 62 -11.28 -21.47 7.87
N ARG A 63 -11.15 -22.74 8.27
CA ARG A 63 -10.08 -23.26 9.13
C ARG A 63 -8.81 -23.61 8.36
N ALA A 64 -8.87 -23.72 7.04
CA ALA A 64 -7.70 -24.00 6.20
C ALA A 64 -6.75 -22.79 6.24
N PRO A 65 -5.49 -22.99 6.66
CA PRO A 65 -4.54 -21.89 6.72
C PRO A 65 -4.18 -21.38 5.32
N ILE A 66 -3.94 -20.08 5.20
CA ILE A 66 -3.32 -19.43 4.05
C ILE A 66 -1.96 -18.87 4.47
N GLU A 67 -0.94 -19.02 3.63
CA GLU A 67 0.37 -18.41 3.92
C GLU A 67 0.30 -16.88 3.83
N ALA A 68 1.03 -16.18 4.68
CA ALA A 68 1.07 -14.72 4.72
C ALA A 68 1.33 -14.12 3.33
N ARG A 69 2.30 -14.65 2.57
CA ARG A 69 2.60 -14.18 1.20
C ARG A 69 1.38 -14.24 0.27
N LEU A 70 0.54 -15.27 0.38
CA LEU A 70 -0.68 -15.42 -0.43
C LEU A 70 -1.75 -14.44 0.05
N ALA A 71 -1.92 -14.27 1.36
CA ALA A 71 -2.88 -13.31 1.91
C ALA A 71 -2.59 -11.88 1.44
N PHE A 72 -1.32 -11.46 1.38
CA PHE A 72 -0.95 -10.15 0.83
C PHE A 72 -1.05 -10.08 -0.70
N ALA A 73 -0.61 -11.13 -1.42
CA ALA A 73 -0.69 -11.21 -2.88
C ALA A 73 -2.14 -11.10 -3.39
N HIS A 74 -3.09 -11.77 -2.71
CA HIS A 74 -4.52 -11.75 -3.01
C HIS A 74 -5.26 -10.59 -2.36
N SER A 75 -4.61 -9.87 -1.45
CA SER A 75 -5.23 -8.80 -0.69
C SER A 75 -6.42 -9.27 0.17
N ASP A 76 -6.28 -10.42 0.83
CA ASP A 76 -7.31 -11.08 1.65
C ASP A 76 -7.60 -10.27 2.93
N ASN A 77 -8.77 -9.65 3.01
CA ASN A 77 -9.17 -8.80 4.13
C ASN A 77 -9.27 -9.63 5.42
N LEU A 78 -9.97 -10.76 5.33
CA LEU A 78 -10.35 -11.55 6.49
C LEU A 78 -9.13 -12.22 7.14
N ALA A 79 -8.19 -12.71 6.33
CA ALA A 79 -6.94 -13.28 6.84
C ALA A 79 -6.10 -12.25 7.62
N LEU A 80 -6.05 -11.02 7.13
CA LEU A 80 -5.26 -9.95 7.75
C LEU A 80 -5.93 -9.41 9.02
N MET A 81 -7.26 -9.21 9.01
CA MET A 81 -8.00 -8.87 10.23
C MET A 81 -7.81 -9.92 11.32
N GLU A 82 -7.89 -11.21 10.95
CA GLU A 82 -7.65 -12.33 11.87
C GLU A 82 -6.29 -12.22 12.51
N ARG A 83 -5.25 -12.06 11.68
CA ARG A 83 -3.87 -11.97 12.15
C ARG A 83 -3.68 -10.79 13.09
N LEU A 84 -4.16 -9.60 12.70
CA LEU A 84 -4.06 -8.39 13.53
C LEU A 84 -4.79 -8.55 14.88
N SER A 85 -5.91 -9.27 14.91
CA SER A 85 -6.65 -9.56 16.16
C SER A 85 -5.89 -10.44 17.15
N ARG A 86 -4.84 -11.15 16.68
CA ARG A 86 -3.94 -12.00 17.49
C ARG A 86 -2.66 -11.27 17.94
N ILE A 87 -2.44 -10.03 17.51
CA ILE A 87 -1.29 -9.20 17.94
C ILE A 87 -1.74 -7.90 18.60
N PRO A 88 -2.63 -7.94 19.62
CA PRO A 88 -3.20 -6.75 20.23
C PRO A 88 -2.14 -5.81 20.82
N ARG A 89 -1.00 -6.36 21.26
CA ARG A 89 0.13 -5.59 21.80
C ARG A 89 0.73 -4.57 20.82
N LEU A 90 0.53 -4.76 19.52
CA LEU A 90 1.05 -3.87 18.47
C LEU A 90 0.02 -2.86 17.95
N LEU A 91 -1.22 -2.87 18.47
CA LEU A 91 -2.24 -1.89 18.07
C LEU A 91 -1.89 -0.44 18.45
N PRO A 92 -1.24 -0.15 19.59
CA PRO A 92 -0.73 1.20 19.85
C PRO A 92 0.30 1.65 18.80
N ALA A 93 1.15 0.73 18.32
CA ALA A 93 2.11 1.00 17.25
C ALA A 93 1.42 1.26 15.90
N ALA A 94 0.23 0.69 15.67
CA ALA A 94 -0.55 0.92 14.46
C ALA A 94 -0.99 2.39 14.30
N THR A 95 -1.48 3.03 15.38
CA THR A 95 -1.84 4.46 15.36
C THR A 95 -0.61 5.34 15.14
N ALA A 96 0.52 4.98 15.78
CA ALA A 96 1.78 5.68 15.57
C ALA A 96 2.26 5.58 14.12
N LEU A 97 2.17 4.40 13.51
CA LEU A 97 2.50 4.16 12.09
C LEU A 97 1.61 4.96 11.14
N VAL A 98 0.28 4.92 11.31
CA VAL A 98 -0.67 5.69 10.49
C VAL A 98 -0.31 7.18 10.52
N THR A 99 -0.04 7.71 11.71
CA THR A 99 0.37 9.12 11.90
C THR A 99 1.75 9.39 11.30
N ALA A 100 2.70 8.47 11.47
CA ALA A 100 4.09 8.61 10.98
C ALA A 100 4.15 8.67 9.46
N PHE A 101 3.27 7.97 8.76
CA PHE A 101 3.18 8.08 7.30
C PHE A 101 2.31 9.25 6.84
N GLY A 102 1.63 9.97 7.75
CA GLY A 102 0.79 11.14 7.42
C GLY A 102 -0.59 10.75 6.88
N TRP A 103 -1.13 9.63 7.35
CA TRP A 103 -2.42 9.10 6.92
C TRP A 103 -3.50 9.53 7.92
N HIS A 104 -4.73 9.69 7.42
CA HIS A 104 -5.85 10.15 8.23
C HIS A 104 -6.83 9.00 8.45
N PRO A 105 -6.93 8.46 9.68
CA PRO A 105 -7.90 7.43 10.00
C PRO A 105 -9.33 8.03 10.16
N PRO A 106 -10.38 7.19 10.15
CA PRO A 106 -11.73 7.64 10.48
C PRO A 106 -11.83 8.03 11.98
N PRO A 107 -12.87 8.77 12.39
CA PRO A 107 -13.03 9.25 13.78
C PRO A 107 -13.04 8.13 14.83
N ASP A 108 -13.51 6.96 14.43
CA ASP A 108 -13.78 5.77 15.21
C ASP A 108 -12.80 4.64 14.86
N PHE A 109 -11.55 5.03 14.58
CA PHE A 109 -10.50 4.15 14.05
C PHE A 109 -10.29 2.87 14.85
N GLU A 110 -10.46 1.75 14.16
CA GLU A 110 -10.20 0.41 14.65
C GLU A 110 -9.09 -0.25 13.81
N PRO A 111 -7.83 -0.28 14.28
CA PRO A 111 -6.71 -0.73 13.45
C PRO A 111 -6.86 -2.15 12.89
N VAL A 112 -7.52 -3.05 13.64
CA VAL A 112 -7.75 -4.44 13.20
C VAL A 112 -8.67 -4.51 11.98
N VAL A 113 -9.57 -3.56 11.81
CA VAL A 113 -10.57 -3.53 10.73
C VAL A 113 -10.16 -2.54 9.64
N ASP A 114 -9.85 -1.31 10.03
CA ASP A 114 -9.65 -0.20 9.11
C ASP A 114 -8.33 -0.30 8.34
N ILE A 115 -7.27 -0.89 8.92
CA ILE A 115 -6.01 -1.11 8.19
C ILE A 115 -6.19 -2.17 7.11
N PRO A 116 -6.70 -3.39 7.39
CA PRO A 116 -6.92 -4.38 6.35
C PRO A 116 -7.88 -3.91 5.25
N LEU A 117 -8.96 -3.20 5.59
CA LEU A 117 -9.87 -2.64 4.58
C LEU A 117 -9.29 -1.44 3.85
N GLY A 118 -8.36 -0.73 4.49
CA GLY A 118 -7.79 0.48 3.96
C GLY A 118 -8.69 1.69 4.04
N ARG A 119 -9.48 1.78 5.11
CA ARG A 119 -10.34 2.93 5.46
C ARG A 119 -9.55 4.15 5.93
N LEU A 120 -8.34 4.30 5.40
CA LEU A 120 -7.42 5.39 5.71
C LEU A 120 -7.43 6.36 4.53
N HIS A 121 -7.33 7.65 4.82
CA HIS A 121 -7.28 8.68 3.80
C HIS A 121 -5.85 9.13 3.56
N GLY A 122 -5.45 9.15 2.30
CA GLY A 122 -4.13 9.57 1.85
C GLY A 122 -4.18 10.44 0.59
N ALA A 123 -3.07 11.10 0.31
CA ALA A 123 -2.79 11.66 -1.01
C ALA A 123 -1.79 10.74 -1.75
N PRO A 124 -1.70 10.81 -3.10
CA PRO A 124 -0.70 10.05 -3.85
C PRO A 124 0.73 10.18 -3.30
N GLN A 125 1.11 11.38 -2.86
CA GLN A 125 2.43 11.63 -2.27
C GLN A 125 2.64 10.91 -0.93
N THR A 126 1.56 10.74 -0.15
CA THR A 126 1.60 10.01 1.11
C THR A 126 1.80 8.52 0.87
N VAL A 127 1.13 7.97 -0.15
CA VAL A 127 1.31 6.58 -0.59
C VAL A 127 2.72 6.38 -1.15
N GLN A 128 3.20 7.31 -1.98
CA GLN A 128 4.55 7.27 -2.52
C GLN A 128 5.61 7.26 -1.41
N GLY A 129 5.45 8.12 -0.40
CA GLY A 129 6.36 8.20 0.74
C GLY A 129 6.49 6.87 1.49
N LEU A 130 5.39 6.11 1.65
CA LEU A 130 5.44 4.78 2.26
C LEU A 130 6.31 3.80 1.45
N PHE A 131 6.09 3.73 0.13
CA PHE A 131 6.88 2.84 -0.72
C PHE A 131 8.34 3.25 -0.81
N ALA A 132 8.62 4.54 -0.78
CA ALA A 132 9.98 5.03 -0.69
C ALA A 132 10.65 4.65 0.62
N ALA A 133 9.92 4.67 1.74
CA ALA A 133 10.44 4.25 3.04
C ALA A 133 10.79 2.77 3.07
N LEU A 134 9.97 1.95 2.43
CA LEU A 134 10.23 0.52 2.28
C LEU A 134 11.44 0.28 1.37
N ALA A 135 11.52 0.99 0.25
CA ALA A 135 12.66 0.93 -0.66
C ALA A 135 13.97 1.32 0.05
N ASP A 136 13.97 2.50 0.65
CA ASP A 136 15.17 3.16 1.15
C ASP A 136 14.82 4.03 2.38
N PRO A 137 14.89 3.45 3.60
CA PRO A 137 14.55 4.18 4.81
C PRO A 137 15.51 5.36 5.07
N ASP A 138 16.75 5.28 4.60
CA ASP A 138 17.78 6.31 4.84
C ASP A 138 17.56 7.55 3.97
N HIS A 139 16.92 7.39 2.81
CA HIS A 139 16.62 8.48 1.87
C HIS A 139 15.15 8.93 1.89
N LEU A 140 14.38 8.52 2.91
CA LEU A 140 12.98 8.89 3.05
C LEU A 140 12.75 10.41 3.06
N GLY A 141 13.72 11.18 3.57
CA GLY A 141 13.69 12.64 3.57
C GLY A 141 13.52 13.26 2.18
N VAL A 142 13.97 12.57 1.12
CA VAL A 142 13.86 12.98 -0.29
C VAL A 142 12.49 12.60 -0.85
N ALA A 143 12.05 11.36 -0.65
CA ALA A 143 10.81 10.86 -1.25
C ALA A 143 9.51 11.36 -0.58
N CYS A 144 9.59 11.77 0.68
CA CYS A 144 8.52 12.51 1.35
C CYS A 144 8.38 13.97 0.89
N ARG A 145 9.28 14.42 0.02
CA ARG A 145 9.36 15.79 -0.49
C ARG A 145 9.50 15.78 -2.01
N PRO A 146 8.55 15.20 -2.76
CA PRO A 146 8.55 15.40 -4.20
C PRO A 146 8.41 16.91 -4.44
N THR A 147 9.49 17.51 -4.92
CA THR A 147 9.57 18.92 -5.29
C THR A 147 9.96 18.96 -6.74
N VAL A 148 9.15 19.61 -7.56
CA VAL A 148 9.52 19.99 -8.93
C VAL A 148 10.26 21.33 -8.96
N LEU A 149 10.34 22.00 -7.81
CA LEU A 149 11.02 23.28 -7.63
C LEU A 149 12.34 23.04 -6.90
N GLU A 150 13.43 23.13 -7.63
CA GLU A 150 14.79 23.10 -7.07
C GLU A 150 15.18 24.49 -6.55
N THR A 151 14.93 25.53 -7.36
CA THR A 151 15.22 26.94 -7.05
C THR A 151 14.05 27.85 -7.42
N VAL A 152 13.86 28.92 -6.65
CA VAL A 152 12.94 30.02 -6.97
C VAL A 152 13.69 31.31 -6.70
N GLU A 153 14.03 32.04 -7.76
CA GLU A 153 14.72 33.31 -7.65
C GLU A 153 13.75 34.41 -7.18
N PRO A 154 14.01 35.06 -6.04
CA PRO A 154 13.18 36.16 -5.58
C PRO A 154 13.44 37.41 -6.43
N ARG A 155 12.38 38.19 -6.72
CA ARG A 155 12.55 39.53 -7.26
C ARG A 155 13.31 40.42 -6.25
N PRO A 156 14.25 41.27 -6.69
CA PRO A 156 14.96 42.19 -5.80
C PRO A 156 13.99 43.06 -5.00
N GLY A 157 14.24 43.25 -3.70
CA GLY A 157 13.48 44.18 -2.85
C GLY A 157 12.14 43.67 -2.29
N ARG A 158 11.76 42.41 -2.50
CA ARG A 158 10.60 41.81 -1.81
C ARG A 158 11.00 40.62 -0.96
N GLU A 159 10.57 40.62 0.29
CA GLU A 159 10.74 39.45 1.14
C GLU A 159 9.94 38.27 0.56
N PRO A 160 10.55 37.11 0.32
CA PRO A 160 9.87 36.02 -0.35
C PRO A 160 8.89 35.34 0.62
N VAL A 161 7.65 35.86 0.65
CA VAL A 161 6.50 35.24 1.34
C VAL A 161 6.37 33.76 0.97
N VAL A 162 6.67 33.42 -0.30
CA VAL A 162 6.73 32.06 -0.82
C VAL A 162 7.81 31.21 -0.14
N GLN A 163 9.02 31.75 0.14
CA GLN A 163 10.09 31.00 0.81
C GLN A 163 9.75 30.68 2.27
N ARG A 164 9.14 31.61 3.01
CA ARG A 164 8.67 31.36 4.40
C ARG A 164 7.59 30.27 4.44
N ALA A 165 6.62 30.32 3.52
CA ALA A 165 5.58 29.31 3.40
C ALA A 165 6.15 27.93 3.00
N LEU A 166 7.06 27.89 2.01
CA LEU A 166 7.75 26.67 1.60
C LEU A 166 8.61 26.10 2.73
N ALA A 167 9.34 26.94 3.48
CA ALA A 167 10.16 26.51 4.61
C ALA A 167 9.33 25.90 5.74
N ARG A 168 8.18 26.49 6.09
CA ARG A 168 7.23 25.92 7.07
C ARG A 168 6.69 24.57 6.61
N ARG A 169 6.24 24.48 5.36
CA ARG A 169 5.73 23.21 4.77
C ARG A 169 6.81 22.12 4.73
N ARG A 170 8.05 22.50 4.40
CA ARG A 170 9.24 21.62 4.44
C ARG A 170 9.50 21.11 5.86
N ARG A 171 9.44 21.96 6.90
CA ARG A 171 9.67 21.56 8.31
C ARG A 171 8.62 20.56 8.81
N ALA A 172 7.33 20.80 8.56
CA ALA A 172 6.26 19.89 8.98
C ALA A 172 6.41 18.49 8.36
N ARG A 173 6.67 18.41 7.04
CA ARG A 173 6.92 17.14 6.35
C ARG A 173 8.18 16.42 6.83
N ARG A 174 9.22 17.18 7.23
CA ARG A 174 10.47 16.62 7.82
C ARG A 174 10.18 15.80 9.08
N ARG A 175 9.28 16.27 9.94
CA ARG A 175 8.93 15.57 11.19
C ARG A 175 8.17 14.27 10.96
N VAL A 176 7.21 14.29 10.04
CA VAL A 176 6.42 13.09 9.66
C VAL A 176 7.37 12.00 9.14
N CYS A 177 8.26 12.36 8.22
CA CYS A 177 9.15 11.40 7.60
C CYS A 177 10.28 10.94 8.51
N ALA A 178 10.83 11.82 9.36
CA ALA A 178 11.77 11.38 10.40
C ALA A 178 11.15 10.33 11.33
N ARG A 179 9.85 10.44 11.66
CA ARG A 179 9.16 9.43 12.48
C ARG A 179 8.99 8.10 11.76
N ALA A 180 8.58 8.12 10.49
CA ALA A 180 8.45 6.90 9.69
C ALA A 180 9.80 6.21 9.45
N GLN A 181 10.85 6.99 9.18
CA GLN A 181 12.23 6.50 9.05
C GLN A 181 12.73 5.87 10.35
N ALA A 182 12.62 6.59 11.47
CA ALA A 182 13.07 6.09 12.77
C ALA A 182 12.35 4.80 13.15
N TRP A 183 11.04 4.70 12.88
CA TRP A 183 10.30 3.47 13.11
C TRP A 183 10.82 2.31 12.26
N LEU A 184 11.03 2.50 10.95
CA LEU A 184 11.51 1.42 10.08
C LEU A 184 12.94 0.98 10.41
N GLN A 185 13.81 1.92 10.80
CA GLN A 185 15.17 1.62 11.25
C GLN A 185 15.17 0.82 12.57
N ALA A 186 14.23 1.12 13.48
CA ALA A 186 14.06 0.38 14.73
C ALA A 186 13.46 -1.02 14.53
N HIS A 187 12.75 -1.27 13.41
CA HIS A 187 12.05 -2.52 13.13
C HIS A 187 12.46 -3.12 11.76
N PRO A 188 13.73 -3.53 11.58
CA PRO A 188 14.22 -4.04 10.30
C PRO A 188 13.52 -5.33 9.85
N ALA A 189 13.10 -6.18 10.78
CA ALA A 189 12.33 -7.39 10.50
C ALA A 189 10.96 -7.07 9.88
N ALA A 190 10.28 -6.02 10.38
CA ALA A 190 9.02 -5.54 9.84
C ALA A 190 9.15 -5.11 8.37
N ARG A 191 10.19 -4.33 8.06
CA ARG A 191 10.51 -3.92 6.69
C ARG A 191 10.84 -5.11 5.81
N ALA A 192 11.71 -6.01 6.25
CA ALA A 192 12.13 -7.17 5.47
C ALA A 192 10.93 -8.08 5.11
N PHE A 193 10.05 -8.33 6.09
CA PHE A 193 8.81 -9.07 5.86
C PHE A 193 7.88 -8.35 4.89
N ALA A 194 7.64 -7.04 5.07
CA ALA A 194 6.82 -6.26 4.16
C ALA A 194 7.34 -6.31 2.72
N MET A 195 8.64 -6.12 2.52
CA MET A 195 9.27 -6.26 1.20
C MET A 195 9.01 -7.64 0.59
N LYS A 196 9.16 -8.71 1.38
CA LYS A 196 9.00 -10.09 0.93
C LYS A 196 7.56 -10.44 0.54
N VAL A 197 6.56 -9.99 1.29
CA VAL A 197 5.15 -10.31 0.97
C VAL A 197 4.59 -9.42 -0.13
N LEU A 198 5.06 -8.17 -0.25
CA LEU A 198 4.63 -7.24 -1.29
C LEU A 198 5.25 -7.57 -2.66
N SER A 199 6.38 -8.27 -2.74
CA SER A 199 6.87 -8.79 -4.01
C SER A 199 5.93 -9.85 -4.61
N GLY A 200 5.19 -10.58 -3.76
CA GLY A 200 4.19 -11.58 -4.18
C GLY A 200 3.00 -10.99 -4.93
N VAL A 201 2.74 -9.68 -4.81
CA VAL A 201 1.68 -8.98 -5.55
C VAL A 201 1.95 -8.95 -7.06
N LEU A 202 3.22 -9.08 -7.46
CA LEU A 202 3.67 -9.14 -8.85
C LEU A 202 3.80 -10.57 -9.38
N ASP A 203 3.66 -11.60 -8.54
CA ASP A 203 3.97 -12.98 -8.89
C ASP A 203 2.73 -13.73 -9.44
N PRO A 204 2.73 -14.18 -10.71
CA PRO A 204 1.65 -14.96 -11.28
C PRO A 204 1.42 -16.31 -10.57
N SER A 205 2.48 -16.94 -10.06
CA SER A 205 2.38 -18.24 -9.38
C SER A 205 1.61 -18.14 -8.06
N LEU A 206 1.64 -16.95 -7.45
CA LEU A 206 0.88 -16.62 -6.26
C LEU A 206 -0.46 -15.98 -6.60
N GLY A 207 -0.83 -15.79 -7.88
CA GLY A 207 -2.06 -15.09 -8.26
C GLY A 207 -2.10 -13.63 -7.81
N GLY A 208 -0.95 -12.95 -7.79
CA GLY A 208 -0.84 -11.57 -7.30
C GLY A 208 -1.71 -10.56 -8.04
N THR A 209 -2.30 -9.61 -7.33
CA THR A 209 -3.29 -8.66 -7.88
C THR A 209 -2.76 -7.73 -8.97
N ALA A 210 -1.45 -7.54 -9.10
CA ALA A 210 -0.83 -6.76 -10.18
C ALA A 210 -0.09 -7.64 -11.21
N ALA A 211 -0.01 -8.95 -10.99
CA ALA A 211 0.80 -9.86 -11.78
C ALA A 211 0.40 -9.87 -13.27
N ARG A 212 -0.90 -9.76 -13.58
CA ARG A 212 -1.38 -9.72 -14.98
C ARG A 212 -0.67 -8.68 -15.85
N TYR A 213 -0.30 -7.54 -15.28
CA TYR A 213 0.29 -6.42 -16.03
C TYR A 213 1.77 -6.21 -15.71
N LEU A 214 2.19 -6.48 -14.48
CA LEU A 214 3.53 -6.14 -13.98
C LEU A 214 4.39 -7.36 -13.62
N ALA A 215 4.03 -8.58 -14.00
CA ALA A 215 4.83 -9.77 -13.72
C ALA A 215 6.26 -9.71 -14.27
N SER A 216 6.48 -9.00 -15.38
CA SER A 216 7.82 -8.79 -15.92
C SER A 216 8.73 -7.96 -15.01
N PHE A 217 8.17 -7.21 -14.07
CA PHE A 217 8.87 -6.40 -13.08
C PHE A 217 9.03 -7.12 -11.74
N ARG A 218 8.83 -8.44 -11.65
CA ARG A 218 9.18 -9.17 -10.42
C ARG A 218 10.70 -9.32 -10.28
N ALA A 219 11.20 -9.39 -9.05
CA ALA A 219 12.60 -9.73 -8.80
C ALA A 219 12.94 -11.13 -9.37
N GLY A 220 14.11 -11.27 -10.00
CA GLY A 220 14.47 -12.48 -10.78
C GLY A 220 13.64 -12.68 -12.06
N GLY A 221 12.88 -11.66 -12.46
CA GLY A 221 12.18 -11.60 -13.73
C GLY A 221 13.08 -11.09 -14.88
N PRO A 222 12.50 -10.88 -16.07
CA PRO A 222 13.22 -10.47 -17.27
C PRO A 222 13.78 -9.02 -17.23
N ARG A 223 13.66 -8.30 -16.12
CA ARG A 223 14.06 -6.89 -16.03
C ARG A 223 15.27 -6.65 -15.12
N HIS A 224 15.96 -7.72 -14.68
CA HIS A 224 17.19 -7.63 -13.89
C HIS A 224 17.06 -6.65 -12.70
N LEU A 225 16.03 -6.87 -11.88
CA LEU A 225 15.71 -6.03 -10.73
C LEU A 225 16.21 -6.71 -9.45
N ARG A 226 16.91 -5.94 -8.59
CA ARG A 226 17.31 -6.37 -7.24
C ARG A 226 16.10 -6.65 -6.38
N TYR A 227 15.14 -5.72 -6.41
CA TYR A 227 13.84 -5.94 -5.81
C TYR A 227 12.76 -5.18 -6.58
N SER A 228 11.52 -5.63 -6.38
CA SER A 228 10.33 -4.94 -6.83
C SER A 228 9.16 -5.34 -5.95
N ILE A 229 8.41 -4.34 -5.49
CA ILE A 229 7.27 -4.51 -4.60
C ILE A 229 6.11 -3.67 -5.12
N ALA A 230 4.89 -4.16 -4.91
CA ALA A 230 3.70 -3.42 -5.28
C ALA A 230 2.55 -3.67 -4.30
N LYS A 231 1.57 -2.78 -4.31
CA LYS A 231 0.25 -3.02 -3.72
C LYS A 231 -0.84 -2.34 -4.55
N THR A 232 -1.91 -3.09 -4.79
CA THR A 232 -3.16 -2.54 -5.33
C THR A 232 -4.09 -2.11 -4.21
N GLY A 233 -4.89 -1.08 -4.48
CA GLY A 233 -6.01 -0.61 -3.67
C GLY A 233 -7.28 -0.53 -4.51
N THR A 234 -8.40 -0.89 -3.89
CA THR A 234 -9.74 -0.72 -4.44
C THR A 234 -10.63 -0.24 -3.30
N VAL A 235 -11.39 0.82 -3.55
CA VAL A 235 -12.35 1.41 -2.62
C VAL A 235 -13.74 1.29 -3.23
N ASN A 236 -14.67 0.69 -2.51
CA ASN A 236 -16.05 0.55 -2.96
C ASN A 236 -16.85 1.82 -2.65
N ALA A 237 -17.84 2.14 -3.48
CA ALA A 237 -18.69 3.33 -3.33
C ALA A 237 -19.73 3.20 -2.19
N GLY A 238 -19.96 1.99 -1.68
CA GLY A 238 -21.08 1.67 -0.79
C GLY A 238 -22.39 1.57 -1.59
N GLY A 239 -23.21 0.56 -1.32
CA GLY A 239 -24.48 0.31 -2.02
C GLY A 239 -24.48 -0.92 -2.94
N PRO A 240 -25.65 -1.26 -3.51
CA PRO A 240 -25.84 -2.45 -4.34
C PRO A 240 -25.03 -2.38 -5.64
N GLY A 241 -24.47 -3.52 -6.07
CA GLY A 241 -23.78 -3.64 -7.37
C GLY A 241 -22.25 -3.52 -7.35
N HIS A 242 -21.60 -3.54 -6.17
CA HIS A 242 -20.13 -3.57 -6.04
C HIS A 242 -19.39 -2.45 -6.79
N ALA A 243 -20.04 -1.30 -6.97
CA ALA A 243 -19.46 -0.20 -7.71
C ALA A 243 -18.20 0.32 -7.01
N VAL A 244 -17.14 0.54 -7.79
CA VAL A 244 -15.84 0.97 -7.30
C VAL A 244 -15.71 2.48 -7.42
N ARG A 245 -15.22 3.13 -6.36
CA ARG A 245 -15.02 4.59 -6.32
C ARG A 245 -13.59 4.99 -6.63
N TRP A 246 -12.61 4.31 -6.05
CA TRP A 246 -11.20 4.62 -6.25
C TRP A 246 -10.41 3.34 -6.47
N VAL A 247 -9.46 3.41 -7.39
CA VAL A 247 -8.46 2.36 -7.59
C VAL A 247 -7.06 2.95 -7.47
N TRP A 248 -6.15 2.14 -6.93
CA TRP A 248 -4.78 2.51 -6.64
C TRP A 248 -3.83 1.41 -7.05
N LEU A 249 -2.64 1.81 -7.50
CA LEU A 249 -1.50 0.94 -7.67
C LEU A 249 -0.26 1.73 -7.28
N ALA A 250 0.49 1.21 -6.32
CA ALA A 250 1.73 1.82 -5.87
C ALA A 250 2.79 0.76 -5.69
N GLY A 251 4.05 1.17 -5.79
CA GLY A 251 5.17 0.25 -5.69
C GLY A 251 6.52 0.95 -5.66
N ALA A 252 7.55 0.14 -5.48
CA ALA A 252 8.93 0.55 -5.57
C ALA A 252 9.78 -0.57 -6.17
N LEU A 253 10.85 -0.19 -6.85
CA LEU A 253 11.80 -1.12 -7.45
C LEU A 253 13.23 -0.55 -7.39
N GLU A 254 14.21 -1.45 -7.44
CA GLU A 254 15.62 -1.13 -7.61
C GLU A 254 16.21 -2.00 -8.72
N THR A 255 16.90 -1.38 -9.67
CA THR A 255 17.62 -2.07 -10.75
C THR A 255 18.94 -2.66 -10.23
N GLU A 256 19.54 -3.61 -10.96
CA GLU A 256 20.87 -4.16 -10.62
C GLU A 256 21.97 -3.09 -10.55
N ASP A 257 21.85 -2.03 -11.35
CA ASP A 257 22.76 -0.87 -11.36
C ASP A 257 22.50 0.15 -10.24
N GLY A 258 21.52 -0.11 -9.36
CA GLY A 258 21.25 0.71 -8.18
C GLY A 258 20.30 1.89 -8.40
N HIS A 259 19.65 1.99 -9.56
CA HIS A 259 18.60 3.00 -9.75
C HIS A 259 17.34 2.62 -8.97
N ARG A 260 16.84 3.53 -8.13
CA ARG A 260 15.65 3.33 -7.30
C ARG A 260 14.49 4.17 -7.80
N TYR A 261 13.33 3.53 -7.92
CA TYR A 261 12.11 4.19 -8.36
C TYR A 261 10.93 3.86 -7.46
N THR A 262 10.05 4.83 -7.30
CA THR A 262 8.73 4.66 -6.66
C THR A 262 7.67 5.17 -7.60
N TYR A 263 6.53 4.49 -7.66
CA TYR A 263 5.43 4.88 -8.53
C TYR A 263 4.10 4.81 -7.77
N VAL A 264 3.18 5.70 -8.15
CA VAL A 264 1.80 5.71 -7.67
C VAL A 264 0.90 6.10 -8.83
N ALA A 265 -0.08 5.25 -9.11
CA ALA A 265 -1.21 5.54 -9.98
C ALA A 265 -2.50 5.51 -9.16
N GLN A 266 -3.38 6.46 -9.45
CA GLN A 266 -4.71 6.56 -8.87
C GLN A 266 -5.71 6.85 -9.99
N ALA A 267 -6.85 6.18 -9.98
CA ALA A 267 -7.99 6.57 -10.81
C ALA A 267 -9.28 6.56 -9.99
N GLY A 268 -10.21 7.41 -10.41
CA GLY A 268 -11.53 7.56 -9.84
C GLY A 268 -12.29 8.68 -10.54
N PRO A 269 -13.58 8.81 -10.24
CA PRO A 269 -14.43 9.78 -10.91
C PRO A 269 -14.12 11.22 -10.47
N LEU A 270 -14.50 12.17 -11.32
CA LEU A 270 -14.40 13.60 -11.00
C LEU A 270 -15.51 14.01 -10.03
N GLY A 271 -16.72 13.45 -10.19
CA GLY A 271 -17.87 13.70 -9.33
C GLY A 271 -17.83 12.88 -8.03
N GLN A 272 -18.33 13.46 -6.93
CA GLN A 272 -18.37 12.77 -5.64
C GLN A 272 -19.35 11.58 -5.61
N ARG A 273 -20.39 11.57 -6.46
CA ARG A 273 -21.43 10.53 -6.48
C ARG A 273 -21.22 9.48 -7.59
N GLU A 274 -20.24 9.69 -8.45
CA GLU A 274 -19.93 8.80 -9.56
C GLU A 274 -19.12 7.59 -9.10
N THR A 275 -19.03 6.58 -9.97
CA THR A 275 -18.26 5.35 -9.75
C THR A 275 -17.56 4.94 -11.05
N LEU A 276 -16.49 4.15 -10.95
CA LEU A 276 -15.76 3.56 -12.07
C LEU A 276 -16.44 2.29 -12.62
N GLY A 277 -17.58 1.89 -12.07
CA GLY A 277 -18.25 0.62 -12.36
C GLY A 277 -17.71 -0.57 -11.53
N PRO A 278 -18.31 -1.76 -11.70
CA PRO A 278 -18.06 -2.93 -10.84
C PRO A 278 -16.77 -3.70 -11.16
N HIS A 279 -16.15 -3.46 -12.32
CA HIS A 279 -14.97 -4.21 -12.79
C HIS A 279 -13.65 -3.41 -12.67
N ALA A 280 -13.70 -2.21 -12.10
CA ALA A 280 -12.50 -1.41 -11.91
C ALA A 280 -11.64 -2.00 -10.79
N ALA A 281 -10.36 -2.24 -11.07
CA ALA A 281 -9.43 -2.81 -10.11
C ALA A 281 -8.06 -2.12 -10.19
N GLY A 282 -7.40 -1.95 -9.04
CA GLY A 282 -6.07 -1.35 -8.97
C GLY A 282 -5.03 -2.00 -9.90
N GLY A 283 -5.13 -3.32 -10.13
CA GLY A 283 -4.24 -4.03 -11.04
C GLY A 283 -4.28 -3.51 -12.49
N GLN A 284 -5.43 -3.02 -12.96
CA GLN A 284 -5.59 -2.48 -14.32
C GLN A 284 -4.78 -1.20 -14.55
N LEU A 285 -4.48 -0.44 -13.50
CA LEU A 285 -3.55 0.69 -13.58
C LEU A 285 -2.13 0.24 -13.98
N GLY A 286 -1.81 -1.04 -13.84
CA GLY A 286 -0.54 -1.60 -14.32
C GLY A 286 -0.38 -1.47 -15.84
N ALA A 287 -1.47 -1.52 -16.61
CA ALA A 287 -1.42 -1.29 -18.06
C ALA A 287 -0.97 0.14 -18.40
N LEU A 288 -1.38 1.12 -17.59
CA LEU A 288 -1.01 2.53 -17.76
C LEU A 288 0.44 2.79 -17.32
N LEU A 289 0.88 2.13 -16.25
CA LEU A 289 2.24 2.28 -15.74
C LEU A 289 3.28 1.53 -16.57
N LEU A 290 2.89 0.46 -17.28
CA LEU A 290 3.83 -0.41 -17.96
C LEU A 290 4.75 0.32 -18.97
N PRO A 291 4.26 1.23 -19.85
CA PRO A 291 5.14 1.98 -20.74
C PRO A 291 6.10 2.91 -19.99
N VAL A 292 5.62 3.58 -18.93
CA VAL A 292 6.42 4.50 -18.11
C VAL A 292 7.53 3.76 -17.38
N LEU A 293 7.21 2.60 -16.77
CA LEU A 293 8.20 1.79 -16.08
C LEU A 293 9.24 1.22 -17.06
N LYS A 294 8.83 0.85 -18.28
CA LYS A 294 9.77 0.37 -19.31
C LYS A 294 10.69 1.46 -19.85
N SER A 295 10.32 2.73 -19.72
CA SER A 295 11.16 3.85 -20.18
C SER A 295 12.12 4.38 -19.10
N LEU A 296 12.12 3.79 -17.90
CA LEU A 296 13.02 4.22 -16.84
C LEU A 296 14.46 3.80 -17.14
N PRO A 297 15.46 4.65 -16.84
CA PRO A 297 16.87 4.28 -16.93
C PRO A 297 17.18 2.99 -16.16
N GLY A 298 18.03 2.13 -16.72
CA GLY A 298 18.40 0.85 -16.13
C GLY A 298 17.32 -0.24 -16.20
N ILE A 299 16.21 0.00 -16.91
CA ILE A 299 15.16 -1.01 -17.15
C ILE A 299 15.19 -1.42 -18.62
N GLU A 300 16.15 -2.27 -18.97
CA GLU A 300 16.30 -2.75 -20.35
C GLU A 300 15.37 -3.93 -20.67
N PRO A 301 14.96 -4.11 -21.94
CA PRO A 301 14.35 -5.35 -22.38
C PRO A 301 15.41 -6.47 -22.48
N VAL A 302 15.04 -7.69 -22.08
CA VAL A 302 15.86 -8.89 -22.33
C VAL A 302 16.18 -8.95 -23.82
N GLY A 303 17.47 -8.90 -24.16
CA GLY A 303 17.97 -9.04 -25.53
C GLY A 303 18.48 -7.77 -26.19
N ALA A 304 18.41 -6.61 -25.52
CA ALA A 304 19.24 -5.47 -25.91
C ALA A 304 20.68 -5.74 -25.41
N LYS A 305 21.47 -6.47 -26.18
CA LYS A 305 22.93 -6.30 -26.07
C LYS A 305 23.30 -5.02 -26.85
N PRO A 306 24.32 -4.27 -26.41
CA PRO A 306 24.87 -3.18 -27.19
C PRO A 306 25.33 -3.64 -28.57
#